data_AF-A0A101GED6-F1
#
_entry.id   AF-A0A101GED6-F1
#
_cell.length_a   1.000
_cell.length_b   1.000
_cell.length_c   1.000
_cell.angle_alpha   90.00
_cell.angle_beta   90.00
_cell.angle_gamma   90.00
#
_symmetry.space_group_name_H-M   'P 1'
#
loop_
_entity.id
_entity.type
_entity.pdbx_description
1 polymer ?
#
loop_
_entity_poly.entity_id
_entity_poly.type
_entity_poly.pdbx_seq_one_letter_code
_entity_poly.pdbx_strand_id
1 'polypeptide(L)'
;FLGGDDPAQRLVFAKHLLSASVMAAPGAVVISKILVPQTESVDKTVKIPKERIGNNVLDAISNGATEGLKLAANVAAMLLVFVAFIAMANFILNDLIGHYLGINDWIAAQTSGRYKGLTLQFILGYSLAPLMWLIGVNIHDITLVGSLLGEKVIMTEFVGYISLANYKAAGLFFEYKSIIISTYLLCGFANFASIGIQIGGIGSLAPNQKSQLAAFGFRSLIAGTLSALFSSTIIGMITL
;
A
#
# COMPACT_ATOMS: atom_id res chain seq x y z
N PHE A 1 -8.11 6.14 12.65
CA PHE A 1 -6.80 5.44 12.63
C PHE A 1 -6.94 4.07 13.29
N LEU A 2 -6.08 3.09 12.98
CA LEU A 2 -6.25 1.67 13.39
C LEU A 2 -6.43 1.46 14.90
N GLY A 3 -5.74 2.25 15.72
CA GLY A 3 -5.86 2.24 17.18
C GLY A 3 -7.06 3.02 17.75
N GLY A 4 -7.85 3.71 16.91
CA GLY A 4 -8.98 4.53 17.36
C GLY A 4 -8.55 5.59 18.37
N ASP A 5 -9.33 5.70 19.46
CA ASP A 5 -9.04 6.57 20.60
C ASP A 5 -8.36 5.86 21.78
N ASP A 6 -8.14 4.54 21.67
CA ASP A 6 -7.46 3.76 22.70
C ASP A 6 -5.93 3.91 22.60
N PRO A 7 -5.27 4.52 23.60
CA PRO A 7 -3.81 4.67 23.62
C PRO A 7 -3.05 3.35 23.55
N ALA A 8 -3.57 2.28 24.14
CA ALA A 8 -2.91 0.97 24.13
C ALA A 8 -2.93 0.37 22.71
N GLN A 9 -4.07 0.45 22.02
CA GLN A 9 -4.17 0.00 20.63
C GLN A 9 -3.31 0.87 19.69
N ARG A 10 -3.25 2.19 19.89
CA ARG A 10 -2.34 3.07 19.13
C ARG A 10 -0.89 2.63 19.27
N LEU A 11 -0.46 2.30 20.49
CA LEU A 11 0.89 1.81 20.75
C LEU A 11 1.17 0.46 20.06
N VAL A 12 0.20 -0.47 20.07
CA VAL A 12 0.32 -1.77 19.39
C VAL A 12 0.54 -1.58 17.90
N PHE A 13 -0.33 -0.83 17.21
CA PHE A 13 -0.19 -0.61 15.77
C PHE A 13 1.07 0.19 15.42
N ALA A 14 1.49 1.15 16.26
CA ALA A 14 2.75 1.87 16.06
C ALA A 14 3.96 0.93 16.07
N LYS A 15 4.00 -0.05 17.00
CA LYS A 15 5.08 -1.06 17.05
C LYS A 15 5.09 -1.93 15.80
N HIS A 16 3.92 -2.33 15.30
CA HIS A 16 3.82 -3.11 14.07
C HIS A 16 4.28 -2.32 12.83
N LEU A 17 3.87 -1.05 12.69
CA LEU A 17 4.29 -0.18 11.59
C LEU A 17 5.80 0.09 11.61
N LEU A 18 6.37 0.30 12.80
CA LEU A 18 7.81 0.47 12.96
C LEU A 18 8.57 -0.80 12.54
N SER A 19 8.09 -1.96 12.98
CA SER A 19 8.68 -3.25 12.65
C SER A 19 8.61 -3.54 11.14
N ALA A 20 7.45 -3.31 10.52
CA ALA A 20 7.26 -3.44 9.08
C ALA A 20 8.20 -2.52 8.29
N SER A 21 8.41 -1.29 8.75
CA SER A 21 9.33 -0.34 8.12
C SER A 21 10.79 -0.83 8.16
N VAL A 22 11.22 -1.41 9.29
CA VAL A 22 12.55 -2.00 9.44
C VAL A 22 12.72 -3.22 8.52
N MET A 23 11.71 -4.08 8.43
CA MET A 23 11.73 -5.28 7.58
C MET A 23 11.70 -4.94 6.08
N ALA A 24 11.07 -3.83 5.69
CA ALA A 24 10.98 -3.41 4.30
C ALA A 24 12.33 -3.12 3.66
N ALA A 25 13.32 -2.63 4.42
CA ALA A 25 14.65 -2.31 3.90
C ALA A 25 15.42 -3.55 3.36
N PRO A 26 15.68 -4.61 4.16
CA PRO A 26 16.29 -5.83 3.64
C PRO A 26 15.39 -6.54 2.63
N GLY A 27 14.07 -6.52 2.81
CA GLY A 27 13.11 -7.10 1.86
C GLY A 27 13.21 -6.46 0.47
N ALA A 28 13.31 -5.12 0.39
CA ALA A 28 13.47 -4.41 -0.87
C ALA A 28 14.79 -4.76 -1.57
N VAL A 29 15.89 -4.90 -0.82
CA VAL A 29 17.19 -5.31 -1.38
C VAL A 29 17.12 -6.73 -1.94
N VAL A 30 16.60 -7.69 -1.18
CA VAL A 30 16.48 -9.09 -1.61
C VAL A 30 15.63 -9.19 -2.87
N ILE A 31 14.42 -8.65 -2.85
CA ILE A 31 13.48 -8.76 -3.98
C ILE A 31 14.00 -8.01 -5.21
N SER A 32 14.56 -6.80 -5.04
CA SER A 32 15.12 -6.06 -6.18
C SER A 32 16.28 -6.79 -6.84
N LYS A 33 17.15 -7.48 -6.07
CA LYS A 33 18.25 -8.27 -6.61
C LYS A 33 17.81 -9.60 -7.23
N ILE A 34 16.68 -10.16 -6.82
CA ILE A 34 16.05 -11.30 -7.50
C ILE A 34 15.50 -10.86 -8.87
N LEU A 35 14.78 -9.72 -8.92
CA LEU A 35 14.13 -9.25 -10.14
C LEU A 35 15.12 -8.61 -11.14
N VAL A 36 16.14 -7.91 -10.63
CA VAL A 36 17.16 -7.23 -11.43
C VAL A 36 18.53 -7.47 -10.77
N PRO A 37 19.17 -8.62 -11.06
CA PRO A 37 20.50 -8.92 -10.56
C PRO A 37 21.55 -7.90 -11.04
N GLN A 38 22.56 -7.64 -10.20
CA GLN A 38 23.66 -6.76 -10.58
C GLN A 38 24.61 -7.50 -11.54
N THR A 39 24.77 -6.98 -12.75
CA THR A 39 25.70 -7.52 -13.75
C THR A 39 26.92 -6.62 -13.95
N GLU A 40 26.77 -5.32 -13.69
CA GLU A 40 27.83 -4.32 -13.86
C GLU A 40 28.69 -4.19 -12.61
N SER A 41 29.94 -3.75 -12.77
CA SER A 41 30.84 -3.47 -11.66
C SER A 41 30.29 -2.37 -10.75
N VAL A 42 30.28 -2.62 -9.45
CA VAL A 42 29.82 -1.65 -8.46
C VAL A 42 30.93 -0.63 -8.17
N ASP A 43 30.64 0.65 -8.34
CA ASP A 43 31.51 1.72 -7.86
C ASP A 43 31.48 1.77 -6.32
N LYS A 44 32.66 1.65 -5.70
CA LYS A 44 32.83 1.67 -4.23
C LYS A 44 33.21 3.06 -3.71
N THR A 45 33.39 4.04 -4.59
CA THR A 45 33.77 5.40 -4.20
C THR A 45 32.54 6.23 -3.86
N VAL A 46 32.36 6.52 -2.56
CA VAL A 46 31.28 7.40 -2.10
C VAL A 46 31.81 8.84 -2.05
N LYS A 47 31.38 9.68 -2.99
CA LYS A 47 31.58 11.12 -2.93
C LYS A 47 30.30 11.77 -2.44
N ILE A 48 30.32 12.35 -1.24
CA ILE A 48 29.17 13.09 -0.68
C ILE A 48 29.29 14.55 -1.15
N PRO A 49 28.37 15.06 -1.98
CA PRO A 49 28.35 16.47 -2.33
C PRO A 49 28.08 17.29 -1.06
N LYS A 50 28.96 18.26 -0.74
CA LYS A 50 28.82 19.14 0.43
C LYS A 50 27.70 20.17 0.29
N GLU A 51 27.03 20.22 -0.85
CA GLU A 51 26.16 21.31 -1.30
C GLU A 51 24.75 21.33 -0.67
N ARG A 52 24.41 20.39 0.22
CA ARG A 52 23.06 20.29 0.82
C ARG A 52 23.04 19.97 2.32
N ILE A 53 24.00 20.50 3.07
CA ILE A 53 23.90 20.47 4.54
C ILE A 53 23.23 21.79 4.93
N GLY A 54 22.00 21.72 5.45
CA GLY A 54 21.27 22.89 5.94
C GLY A 54 22.15 23.71 6.88
N ASN A 55 22.06 25.04 6.81
CA ASN A 55 23.06 25.92 7.40
C ASN A 55 23.07 25.86 8.93
N ASN A 56 21.92 25.56 9.54
CA ASN A 56 21.73 25.42 10.98
C ASN A 56 20.41 24.66 11.30
N VAL A 57 20.16 24.41 12.58
CA VAL A 57 18.98 23.67 13.07
C VAL A 57 17.66 24.38 12.70
N LEU A 58 17.61 25.71 12.74
CA LEU A 58 16.39 26.47 12.40
C LEU A 58 16.05 26.38 10.91
N ASP A 59 17.08 26.39 10.05
CA ASP A 59 16.96 26.17 8.61
C ASP A 59 16.40 24.76 8.33
N ALA A 60 16.93 23.73 9.01
CA ALA A 60 16.43 22.36 8.89
C ALA A 60 14.96 22.21 9.34
N ILE A 61 14.58 22.84 10.46
CA ILE A 61 13.19 22.85 10.95
C ILE A 61 12.27 23.54 9.94
N SER A 62 12.66 24.72 9.43
CA SER A 62 11.84 25.51 8.50
C SER A 62 11.63 24.81 7.16
N ASN A 63 12.69 24.20 6.62
CA ASN A 63 12.61 23.42 5.39
C ASN A 63 11.76 22.17 5.58
N GLY A 64 11.98 21.42 6.67
CA GLY A 64 11.19 20.24 7.00
C GLY A 64 9.70 20.54 7.19
N ALA A 65 9.36 21.65 7.84
CA ALA A 65 7.97 22.09 8.00
C ALA A 65 7.32 22.45 6.65
N THR A 66 8.05 23.15 5.78
CA THR A 66 7.54 23.55 4.45
C THR A 66 7.33 22.35 3.54
N GLU A 67 8.29 21.41 3.52
CA GLU A 67 8.16 20.15 2.77
C GLU A 67 7.02 19.29 3.32
N GLY A 68 6.90 19.21 4.66
CA GLY A 68 5.81 18.51 5.32
C GLY A 68 4.43 19.08 4.98
N LEU A 69 4.28 20.41 4.95
CA LEU A 69 3.03 21.06 4.54
C LEU A 69 2.66 20.73 3.09
N LYS A 70 3.62 20.81 2.17
CA LYS A 70 3.41 20.45 0.76
C LYS A 70 2.99 18.98 0.62
N LEU A 71 3.65 18.08 1.34
CA LEU A 71 3.30 16.67 1.37
C LEU A 71 1.87 16.45 1.91
N ALA A 72 1.52 17.09 3.02
CA ALA A 72 0.19 16.98 3.62
C ALA A 72 -0.92 17.47 2.68
N ALA A 73 -0.72 18.62 2.03
CA ALA A 73 -1.67 19.15 1.05
C ALA A 73 -1.84 18.21 -0.15
N ASN A 74 -0.75 17.65 -0.67
CA ASN A 74 -0.80 16.68 -1.77
C ASN A 74 -1.56 15.41 -1.37
N VAL A 75 -1.31 14.87 -0.17
CA VAL A 75 -2.03 13.68 0.33
C VAL A 75 -3.51 13.97 0.50
N ALA A 76 -3.90 15.12 1.03
CA ALA A 76 -5.30 15.50 1.19
C ALA A 76 -6.03 15.60 -0.16
N ALA A 77 -5.44 16.27 -1.14
CA ALA A 77 -6.00 16.39 -2.49
C ALA A 77 -6.12 15.02 -3.17
N MET A 78 -5.06 14.20 -3.07
CA MET A 78 -5.02 12.85 -3.64
C MET A 78 -6.09 11.93 -3.03
N LEU A 79 -6.28 11.96 -1.71
CA LEU A 79 -7.32 11.18 -1.04
C LEU A 79 -8.73 11.57 -1.49
N LEU A 80 -9.00 12.87 -1.65
CA LEU A 80 -10.29 13.34 -2.15
C LEU A 80 -10.57 12.78 -3.55
N VAL A 81 -9.58 12.84 -4.45
CA VAL A 81 -9.72 12.34 -5.83
C VAL A 81 -9.93 10.82 -5.85
N PHE A 82 -9.16 10.05 -5.08
CA PHE A 82 -9.30 8.60 -5.06
C PHE A 82 -10.63 8.14 -4.46
N VAL A 83 -11.12 8.77 -3.40
CA VAL A 83 -12.45 8.46 -2.85
C VAL A 83 -13.53 8.73 -3.90
N ALA A 84 -13.45 9.84 -4.63
CA ALA A 84 -14.38 10.15 -5.71
C ALA A 84 -14.31 9.12 -6.85
N PHE A 85 -13.11 8.69 -7.25
CA PHE A 85 -12.95 7.66 -8.30
C PHE A 85 -13.43 6.28 -7.86
N ILE A 86 -13.23 5.90 -6.60
CA ILE A 86 -13.79 4.64 -6.06
C ILE A 86 -15.32 4.71 -6.08
N ALA A 87 -15.91 5.82 -5.65
CA ALA A 87 -17.36 6.01 -5.68
C ALA A 87 -17.89 5.95 -7.12
N MET A 88 -17.24 6.62 -8.07
CA MET A 88 -17.61 6.59 -9.48
C MET A 88 -17.47 5.18 -10.07
N ALA A 89 -16.37 4.47 -9.80
CA ALA A 89 -16.16 3.11 -10.28
C ALA A 89 -17.20 2.16 -9.70
N ASN A 90 -17.52 2.28 -8.40
CA ASN A 90 -18.55 1.49 -7.76
C ASN A 90 -19.94 1.81 -8.28
N PHE A 91 -20.25 3.06 -8.63
CA PHE A 91 -21.51 3.41 -9.29
C PHE A 91 -21.63 2.74 -10.67
N ILE A 92 -20.58 2.80 -11.49
CA ILE A 92 -20.57 2.16 -12.81
C ILE A 92 -20.69 0.63 -12.67
N LEU A 93 -19.94 0.02 -11.75
CA LEU A 93 -19.92 -1.42 -11.57
C LEU A 93 -21.22 -1.94 -10.94
N ASN A 94 -21.73 -1.28 -9.92
CA ASN A 94 -22.87 -1.76 -9.14
C ASN A 94 -24.20 -1.32 -9.77
N ASP A 95 -24.40 -0.02 -9.97
CA ASP A 95 -25.69 0.58 -10.35
C ASP A 95 -25.96 0.50 -11.85
N LEU A 96 -24.91 0.50 -12.69
CA LEU A 96 -25.07 0.29 -14.13
C LEU A 96 -24.88 -1.20 -14.45
N ILE A 97 -23.65 -1.70 -14.42
CA ILE A 97 -23.33 -3.03 -14.96
C ILE A 97 -24.00 -4.14 -14.13
N GLY A 98 -23.80 -4.12 -12.82
CA GLY A 98 -24.27 -5.18 -11.91
C GLY A 98 -25.79 -5.26 -11.82
N HIS A 99 -26.47 -4.10 -11.83
CA HIS A 99 -27.93 -4.02 -11.82
C HIS A 99 -28.52 -4.48 -13.15
N TYR A 100 -28.07 -3.93 -14.29
CA TYR A 100 -28.63 -4.29 -15.60
C TYR A 100 -28.35 -5.74 -16.01
N LEU A 101 -27.22 -6.33 -15.58
CA LEU A 101 -26.90 -7.73 -15.85
C LEU A 101 -27.48 -8.69 -14.79
N GLY A 102 -28.14 -8.19 -13.73
CA GLY A 102 -28.69 -9.02 -12.64
C GLY A 102 -27.64 -9.75 -11.80
N ILE A 103 -26.37 -9.35 -11.88
CA ILE A 103 -25.25 -10.03 -11.19
C ILE A 103 -25.22 -9.63 -9.71
N ASN A 104 -25.77 -8.47 -9.34
CA ASN A 104 -25.76 -7.99 -7.96
C ASN A 104 -26.44 -8.95 -6.99
N ASP A 105 -27.61 -9.47 -7.35
CA ASP A 105 -28.36 -10.41 -6.50
C ASP A 105 -27.62 -11.73 -6.34
N TRP A 106 -26.96 -12.20 -7.41
CA TRP A 106 -26.11 -13.38 -7.34
C TRP A 106 -24.91 -13.16 -6.41
N ILE A 107 -24.23 -12.00 -6.50
CA ILE A 107 -23.13 -11.65 -5.60
C ILE A 107 -23.63 -11.57 -4.15
N ALA A 108 -24.76 -10.92 -3.91
CA ALA A 108 -25.32 -10.81 -2.56
C ALA A 108 -25.63 -12.19 -1.97
N ALA A 109 -26.20 -13.11 -2.76
CA ALA A 109 -26.48 -14.47 -2.34
C ALA A 109 -25.21 -15.29 -2.07
N GLN A 110 -24.23 -15.27 -2.99
CA GLN A 110 -22.99 -16.05 -2.86
C GLN A 110 -22.07 -15.55 -1.75
N THR A 111 -22.10 -14.26 -1.46
CA THR A 111 -21.24 -13.65 -0.43
C THR A 111 -21.91 -13.56 0.94
N SER A 112 -23.09 -14.18 1.10
CA SER A 112 -23.90 -14.11 2.33
C SER A 112 -24.13 -12.67 2.80
N GLY A 113 -24.36 -11.75 1.85
CA GLY A 113 -24.59 -10.33 2.10
C GLY A 113 -23.32 -9.51 2.40
N ARG A 114 -22.12 -10.10 2.38
CA ARG A 114 -20.86 -9.37 2.57
C ARG A 114 -20.63 -8.31 1.50
N TYR A 115 -20.99 -8.61 0.25
CA TYR A 115 -21.03 -7.65 -0.84
C TYR A 115 -22.46 -7.54 -1.34
N LYS A 116 -22.98 -6.31 -1.42
CA LYS A 116 -24.35 -6.05 -1.89
C LYS A 116 -24.48 -6.03 -3.42
N GLY A 117 -23.38 -6.18 -4.14
CA GLY A 117 -23.32 -6.14 -5.60
C GLY A 117 -21.89 -6.09 -6.11
N LEU A 118 -21.74 -5.87 -7.41
CA LEU A 118 -20.45 -5.77 -8.07
C LEU A 118 -19.76 -4.45 -7.70
N THR A 119 -18.65 -4.53 -6.99
CA THR A 119 -17.84 -3.38 -6.60
C THR A 119 -16.37 -3.59 -6.96
N LEU A 120 -15.60 -2.51 -7.00
CA LEU A 120 -14.16 -2.58 -7.17
C LEU A 120 -13.53 -3.45 -6.07
N GLN A 121 -13.99 -3.31 -4.83
CA GLN A 121 -13.54 -4.14 -3.70
C GLN A 121 -13.84 -5.62 -3.88
N PHE A 122 -15.02 -5.97 -4.43
CA PHE A 122 -15.36 -7.35 -4.75
C PHE A 122 -14.39 -7.93 -5.78
N ILE A 123 -14.18 -7.22 -6.90
CA ILE A 123 -13.29 -7.66 -7.98
C ILE A 123 -11.87 -7.85 -7.48
N LEU A 124 -11.33 -6.86 -6.75
CA LEU A 124 -9.97 -6.91 -6.20
C LEU A 124 -9.83 -7.99 -5.12
N GLY A 125 -10.83 -8.11 -4.26
CA GLY A 125 -10.87 -9.12 -3.20
C GLY A 125 -10.79 -10.54 -3.74
N TYR A 126 -11.66 -10.87 -4.69
CA TYR A 126 -11.71 -12.22 -5.26
C TYR A 126 -10.54 -12.52 -6.21
N SER A 127 -10.05 -11.54 -6.97
CA SER A 127 -8.89 -11.74 -7.86
C SER A 127 -7.59 -11.97 -7.09
N LEU A 128 -7.42 -11.32 -5.94
CA LEU A 128 -6.21 -11.42 -5.11
C LEU A 128 -6.34 -12.42 -3.94
N ALA A 129 -7.53 -12.99 -3.71
CA ALA A 129 -7.77 -13.97 -2.66
C ALA A 129 -6.80 -15.17 -2.69
N PRO A 130 -6.47 -15.80 -3.84
CA PRO A 130 -5.51 -16.89 -3.87
C PRO A 130 -4.12 -16.48 -3.36
N LEU A 131 -3.69 -15.26 -3.69
CA LEU A 131 -2.42 -14.72 -3.20
C LEU A 131 -2.45 -14.47 -1.68
N MET A 132 -3.58 -14.01 -1.15
CA MET A 132 -3.74 -13.79 0.30
C MET A 132 -3.71 -15.11 1.08
N TRP A 133 -4.32 -16.15 0.51
CA TRP A 133 -4.23 -17.49 1.06
C TRP A 133 -2.77 -17.99 1.12
N LEU A 134 -1.99 -17.77 0.05
CA LEU A 134 -0.57 -18.18 -0.01
C LEU A 134 0.32 -17.51 1.05
N ILE A 135 0.01 -16.27 1.45
CA ILE A 135 0.77 -15.56 2.50
C ILE A 135 0.27 -15.86 3.93
N GLY A 136 -0.65 -16.81 4.08
CA GLY A 136 -1.11 -17.30 5.40
C GLY A 136 -2.28 -16.55 6.01
N VAL A 137 -3.09 -15.83 5.22
CA VAL A 137 -4.35 -15.24 5.69
C VAL A 137 -5.43 -16.33 5.80
N ASN A 138 -6.25 -16.27 6.86
CA ASN A 138 -7.37 -17.19 7.05
C ASN A 138 -8.35 -17.12 5.86
N ILE A 139 -8.86 -18.27 5.41
CA ILE A 139 -9.78 -18.40 4.26
C ILE A 139 -11.01 -17.48 4.36
N HIS A 140 -11.48 -17.16 5.57
CA HIS A 140 -12.62 -16.28 5.78
C HIS A 140 -12.31 -14.79 5.55
N ASP A 141 -11.03 -14.41 5.60
CA ASP A 141 -10.53 -13.05 5.49
C ASP A 141 -9.80 -12.76 4.16
N ILE A 142 -9.46 -13.78 3.36
CA ILE A 142 -8.65 -13.61 2.13
C ILE A 142 -9.23 -12.59 1.14
N THR A 143 -10.56 -12.50 1.03
CA THR A 143 -11.20 -11.54 0.12
C THR A 143 -11.09 -10.11 0.65
N LEU A 144 -11.14 -9.93 1.98
CA LEU A 144 -10.96 -8.63 2.62
C LEU A 144 -9.51 -8.16 2.49
N VAL A 145 -8.55 -9.03 2.80
CA VAL A 145 -7.13 -8.67 2.67
C VAL A 145 -6.75 -8.48 1.20
N GLY A 146 -7.37 -9.23 0.28
CA GLY A 146 -7.17 -9.11 -1.16
C GLY A 146 -7.65 -7.76 -1.68
N SER A 147 -8.80 -7.27 -1.20
CA SER A 147 -9.29 -5.96 -1.59
C SER A 147 -8.36 -4.85 -1.08
N LEU A 148 -7.82 -4.98 0.13
CA LEU A 148 -6.83 -4.04 0.68
C LEU A 148 -5.55 -3.97 -0.14
N LEU A 149 -5.02 -5.12 -0.61
CA LEU A 149 -3.87 -5.14 -1.51
C LEU A 149 -4.20 -4.43 -2.84
N GLY A 150 -5.35 -4.74 -3.44
CA GLY A 150 -5.76 -4.14 -4.69
C GLY A 150 -5.93 -2.62 -4.58
N GLU A 151 -6.60 -2.15 -3.52
CA GLU A 151 -6.76 -0.73 -3.22
C GLU A 151 -5.39 -0.06 -3.05
N LYS A 152 -4.46 -0.69 -2.33
CA LYS A 152 -3.09 -0.18 -2.22
C LYS A 152 -2.44 -0.02 -3.59
N VAL A 153 -2.44 -1.06 -4.42
CA VAL A 153 -1.68 -1.08 -5.68
C VAL A 153 -2.25 -0.11 -6.71
N ILE A 154 -3.57 -0.09 -6.88
CA ILE A 154 -4.22 0.74 -7.91
C ILE A 154 -4.41 2.18 -7.42
N MET A 155 -4.69 2.36 -6.14
CA MET A 155 -4.86 3.67 -5.51
C MET A 155 -3.59 3.99 -4.69
N THR A 156 -3.68 3.95 -3.36
CA THR A 156 -2.58 4.19 -2.41
C THR A 156 -2.81 3.41 -1.12
N GLU A 157 -1.74 3.22 -0.36
CA GLU A 157 -1.78 2.64 0.98
C GLU A 157 -2.66 3.42 1.96
N PHE A 158 -2.79 4.74 1.81
CA PHE A 158 -3.68 5.53 2.66
C PHE A 158 -5.15 5.14 2.47
N VAL A 159 -5.59 4.92 1.22
CA VAL A 159 -6.94 4.40 0.93
C VAL A 159 -7.11 3.02 1.56
N GLY A 160 -6.12 2.13 1.37
CA GLY A 160 -6.13 0.81 2.00
C GLY A 160 -6.23 0.88 3.54
N TYR A 161 -5.53 1.82 4.19
CA TYR A 161 -5.61 1.99 5.65
C TYR A 161 -6.97 2.51 6.11
N ILE A 162 -7.64 3.36 5.32
CA ILE A 162 -9.01 3.80 5.59
C ILE A 162 -9.95 2.59 5.53
N SER A 163 -9.87 1.78 4.47
CA SER A 163 -10.68 0.57 4.33
C SER A 163 -10.40 -0.44 5.45
N LEU A 164 -9.14 -0.68 5.80
CA LEU A 164 -8.77 -1.56 6.92
C LEU A 164 -9.36 -1.06 8.24
N ALA A 165 -9.31 0.25 8.49
CA ALA A 165 -9.91 0.84 9.70
C ALA A 165 -11.43 0.64 9.71
N ASN A 166 -12.10 0.82 8.57
CA ASN A 166 -13.54 0.62 8.43
C ASN A 166 -13.93 -0.86 8.62
N TYR A 167 -13.20 -1.79 8.01
CA TYR A 167 -13.44 -3.23 8.14
C TYR A 167 -13.23 -3.70 9.59
N LYS A 168 -12.18 -3.20 10.25
CA LYS A 168 -11.93 -3.45 11.67
C LYS A 168 -13.06 -2.90 12.55
N ALA A 169 -13.48 -1.65 12.34
CA ALA A 169 -14.54 -1.02 13.12
C ALA A 169 -15.90 -1.73 12.93
N ALA A 170 -16.16 -2.25 11.73
CA ALA A 170 -17.35 -3.03 11.42
C ALA A 170 -17.27 -4.51 11.85
N GLY A 171 -16.15 -4.95 12.45
CA GLY A 171 -16.00 -6.33 12.93
C GLY A 171 -16.00 -7.37 11.81
N LEU A 172 -15.56 -7.01 10.61
CA LEU A 172 -15.65 -7.90 9.43
C LEU A 172 -14.60 -9.02 9.40
N PHE A 173 -13.47 -8.83 10.11
CA PHE A 173 -12.40 -9.81 10.16
C PHE A 173 -12.76 -10.96 11.09
N PHE A 174 -12.56 -12.18 10.59
CA PHE A 174 -12.69 -13.40 11.37
C PHE A 174 -11.56 -13.52 12.41
N GLU A 175 -10.32 -13.17 12.04
CA GLU A 175 -9.16 -13.21 12.94
C GLU A 175 -8.51 -11.83 13.12
N TYR A 176 -8.13 -11.52 14.37
CA TYR A 176 -7.29 -10.35 14.65
C TYR A 176 -5.94 -10.41 13.94
N LYS A 177 -5.41 -11.63 13.73
CA LYS A 177 -4.19 -11.89 12.95
C LYS A 177 -4.25 -11.29 11.55
N SER A 178 -5.38 -11.39 10.86
CA SER A 178 -5.57 -10.81 9.51
C SER A 178 -5.45 -9.29 9.50
N ILE A 179 -5.84 -8.61 10.59
CA ILE A 179 -5.66 -7.16 10.76
C ILE A 179 -4.17 -6.81 10.88
N ILE A 180 -3.40 -7.62 11.62
CA ILE A 180 -1.95 -7.43 11.77
C ILE A 180 -1.23 -7.69 10.44
N ILE A 181 -1.55 -8.78 9.74
CA ILE A 181 -1.02 -9.07 8.39
C ILE A 181 -1.33 -7.92 7.44
N SER A 182 -2.57 -7.41 7.45
CA SER A 182 -2.99 -6.27 6.62
C SER A 182 -2.22 -4.99 6.96
N THR A 183 -1.85 -4.79 8.22
CA THR A 183 -1.02 -3.63 8.64
C THR A 183 0.37 -3.69 8.00
N TYR A 184 0.99 -4.87 7.92
CA TYR A 184 2.29 -5.03 7.25
C TYR A 184 2.14 -4.94 5.74
N LEU A 185 1.06 -5.50 5.20
CA LEU A 185 0.76 -5.52 3.76
C LEU A 185 0.63 -4.10 3.21
N LEU A 186 -0.02 -3.23 3.98
CA LEU A 186 -0.23 -1.83 3.61
C LEU A 186 1.00 -0.96 3.89
N CYS A 187 1.95 -1.40 4.71
CA CYS A 187 3.16 -0.64 5.03
C CYS A 187 4.13 -0.59 3.82
N GLY A 188 3.97 0.44 2.99
CA GLY A 188 4.89 0.77 1.90
C GLY A 188 4.19 1.38 0.68
N PHE A 189 4.91 2.22 -0.05
CA PHE A 189 4.42 3.04 -1.17
C PHE A 189 4.47 2.31 -2.52
N ALA A 190 4.10 1.03 -2.55
CA ALA A 190 4.07 0.24 -3.79
C ALA A 190 2.72 0.39 -4.48
N ASN A 191 2.58 1.44 -5.30
CA ASN A 191 1.38 1.73 -6.10
C ASN A 191 1.73 2.44 -7.41
N PHE A 192 0.78 2.54 -8.35
CA PHE A 192 1.04 3.18 -9.66
C PHE A 192 1.38 4.67 -9.54
N ALA A 193 0.76 5.40 -8.60
CA ALA A 193 1.04 6.81 -8.39
C ALA A 193 2.51 7.04 -7.93
N SER A 194 3.03 6.13 -7.10
CA SER A 194 4.40 6.17 -6.60
C SER A 194 5.45 6.01 -7.70
N ILE A 195 5.15 5.33 -8.82
CA ILE A 195 6.07 5.30 -9.97
C ILE A 195 6.31 6.73 -10.49
N GLY A 196 5.23 7.50 -10.69
CA GLY A 196 5.32 8.89 -11.14
C GLY A 196 6.05 9.78 -10.12
N ILE A 197 5.75 9.61 -8.83
CA ILE A 197 6.44 10.34 -7.75
C ILE A 197 7.94 10.05 -7.76
N GLN A 198 8.36 8.79 -7.92
CA GLN A 198 9.78 8.42 -7.93
C GLN A 198 10.51 8.91 -9.19
N ILE A 199 9.87 8.87 -10.36
CA ILE A 199 10.43 9.43 -11.61
C ILE A 199 10.61 10.95 -11.47
N GLY A 200 9.62 11.65 -10.91
CA GLY A 200 9.71 13.09 -10.67
C GLY A 200 10.74 13.45 -9.61
N GLY A 201 10.68 12.79 -8.45
CA GLY A 201 11.55 13.03 -7.30
C GLY A 201 13.01 12.70 -7.60
N ILE A 202 13.33 11.44 -7.90
CA ILE A 202 14.71 11.03 -8.20
C ILE A 202 15.18 11.66 -9.51
N GLY A 203 14.31 11.80 -10.51
CA GLY A 203 14.66 12.46 -11.76
C GLY A 203 15.00 13.94 -11.61
N SER A 204 14.54 14.62 -10.55
CA SER A 204 14.98 15.99 -10.25
C SER A 204 16.41 16.04 -9.69
N LEU A 205 16.85 14.97 -9.03
CA LEU A 205 18.20 14.81 -8.47
C LEU A 205 19.19 14.27 -9.51
N ALA A 206 18.71 13.41 -10.42
CA ALA A 206 19.49 12.81 -11.48
C ALA A 206 18.72 12.87 -12.82
N PRO A 207 18.71 14.04 -13.51
CA PRO A 207 17.95 14.24 -14.75
C PRO A 207 18.27 13.23 -15.85
N ASN A 208 19.53 12.82 -15.95
CA ASN A 208 20.00 11.84 -16.93
C ASN A 208 19.47 10.42 -16.68
N GLN A 209 18.89 10.14 -15.50
CA GLN A 209 18.39 8.82 -15.12
C GLN A 209 16.88 8.66 -15.30
N LYS A 210 16.14 9.72 -15.71
CA LYS A 210 14.67 9.68 -15.86
C LYS A 210 14.19 8.52 -16.75
N SER A 211 14.87 8.28 -17.87
CA SER A 211 14.54 7.19 -18.80
C SER A 211 14.70 5.81 -18.12
N GLN A 212 15.81 5.63 -17.37
CA GLN A 212 16.07 4.40 -16.65
C GLN A 212 15.04 4.18 -15.52
N LEU A 213 14.69 5.22 -14.77
CA LEU A 213 13.65 5.17 -13.74
C LEU A 213 12.29 4.77 -14.32
N ALA A 214 11.91 5.33 -15.47
CA ALA A 214 10.68 4.96 -16.16
C ALA A 214 10.70 3.49 -16.61
N ALA A 215 11.82 3.02 -17.17
CA ALA A 215 11.98 1.62 -17.59
C ALA A 215 11.85 0.62 -16.43
N PHE A 216 12.32 1.00 -15.23
CA PHE A 216 12.19 0.16 -14.03
C PHE A 216 10.88 0.33 -13.27
N GLY A 217 10.05 1.33 -13.59
CA GLY A 217 8.88 1.70 -12.78
C GLY A 217 7.92 0.54 -12.47
N PHE A 218 7.57 -0.27 -13.47
CA PHE A 218 6.69 -1.42 -13.23
C PHE A 218 7.38 -2.54 -12.44
N ARG A 219 8.67 -2.77 -12.69
CA ARG A 219 9.47 -3.75 -11.94
C ARG A 219 9.64 -3.33 -10.48
N SER A 220 9.82 -2.04 -10.20
CA SER A 220 9.94 -1.51 -8.84
C SER A 220 8.60 -1.57 -8.10
N LEU A 221 7.48 -1.37 -8.78
CA LEU A 221 6.14 -1.62 -8.22
C LEU A 221 5.98 -3.09 -7.79
N ILE A 222 6.32 -4.04 -8.67
CA ILE A 222 6.29 -5.48 -8.33
C ILE A 222 7.23 -5.77 -7.15
N ALA A 223 8.46 -5.24 -7.17
CA ALA A 223 9.44 -5.44 -6.12
C ALA A 223 8.93 -4.94 -4.75
N GLY A 224 8.36 -3.74 -4.73
CA GLY A 224 7.80 -3.14 -3.52
C GLY A 224 6.61 -3.93 -2.98
N THR A 225 5.72 -4.39 -3.86
CA THR A 225 4.56 -5.21 -3.48
C THR A 225 5.01 -6.56 -2.91
N LEU A 226 5.95 -7.24 -3.56
CA LEU A 226 6.51 -8.50 -3.07
C LEU A 226 7.26 -8.33 -1.75
N SER A 227 7.98 -7.23 -1.55
CA SER A 227 8.64 -6.92 -0.26
C SER A 227 7.63 -6.76 0.88
N ALA A 228 6.50 -6.09 0.62
CA ALA A 228 5.42 -5.98 1.59
C ALA A 228 4.77 -7.35 1.87
N LEU A 229 4.47 -8.14 0.84
CA LEU A 229 3.92 -9.50 0.97
C LEU A 229 4.87 -10.43 1.76
N PHE A 230 6.18 -10.31 1.53
CA PHE A 230 7.19 -11.05 2.27
C PHE A 230 7.16 -10.71 3.76
N SER A 231 7.13 -9.41 4.09
CA SER A 231 7.02 -8.96 5.49
C SER A 231 5.71 -9.40 6.14
N SER A 232 4.60 -9.34 5.40
CA SER A 232 3.28 -9.84 5.82
C SER A 232 3.26 -11.34 6.10
N THR A 233 3.96 -12.12 5.28
CA THR A 233 4.08 -13.57 5.47
C THR A 233 4.86 -13.88 6.75
N ILE A 234 5.98 -13.20 6.97
CA ILE A 234 6.80 -13.38 8.18
C ILE A 234 5.99 -13.07 9.44
N ILE A 235 5.30 -11.91 9.50
CA ILE A 235 4.50 -11.58 10.68
C ILE A 235 3.33 -12.56 10.85
N GLY A 236 2.74 -13.05 9.75
CA GLY A 236 1.72 -14.09 9.77
C GLY A 236 2.21 -15.42 10.35
N MET A 237 3.49 -15.75 10.22
CA MET A 237 4.08 -16.94 10.85
C MET A 237 4.34 -16.75 12.35
N ILE A 238 4.75 -15.56 12.77
CA ILE A 238 5.18 -15.29 14.15
C ILE A 238 4.00 -14.94 15.07
N THR A 239 2.90 -14.42 14.52
CA THR A 239 1.72 -13.98 15.29
C THR A 239 0.71 -15.12 15.50
N LEU A 240 1.19 -16.32 15.89
CA LEU A 240 0.33 -17.46 16.27
C LEU A 240 -0.31 -17.25 17.65
#